data_AF-A0A0B1R3F8-F1
#
_entry.id   AF-A0A0B1R3F8-F1
#
_cell.length_a   1.000
_cell.length_b   1.000
_cell.length_c   1.000
_cell.angle_alpha   90.00
_cell.angle_beta   90.00
_cell.angle_gamma   90.00
#
_symmetry.space_group_name_H-M   'P 1'
#
loop_
_entity.id
_entity.type
_entity.pdbx_description
1 polymer ?
#
loop_
_entity_poly.entity_id
_entity_poly.type
_entity_poly.pdbx_seq_one_letter_code
_entity_poly.pdbx_strand_id
1 'polypeptide(L)'
;MGFPSPAQDYVESRVDLNEVFLPNRSNTFMIETATGCLLVDQVAKVTPGDTVAFQIDGCPLIGKWYPKHLMTEDGVIEADALENVIVLGKVTVEVLTLDNNRRPTI
;
A
#
# COMPACT_ATOMS: atom_id res chain seq x y z
N MET A 1 35.84 10.93 -39.10
CA MET A 1 35.25 10.17 -37.98
C MET A 1 34.82 11.19 -36.94
N GLY A 2 33.50 11.34 -36.71
CA GLY A 2 32.96 12.38 -35.84
C GLY A 2 32.93 11.92 -34.38
N PHE A 3 33.24 12.84 -33.46
CA PHE A 3 33.21 12.59 -32.02
C PHE A 3 31.76 12.26 -31.61
N PRO A 4 31.47 11.10 -31.00
CA PRO A 4 30.13 10.84 -30.48
C PRO A 4 29.80 11.91 -29.44
N SER A 5 28.64 12.53 -29.57
CA SER A 5 28.24 13.65 -28.71
C SER A 5 28.19 13.20 -27.24
N PRO A 6 28.83 13.95 -26.30
CA PRO A 6 28.82 13.64 -24.86
C PRO A 6 27.41 13.58 -24.23
N ALA A 7 26.42 14.13 -24.92
CA ALA A 7 25.04 14.19 -24.47
C ALA A 7 24.34 12.82 -24.36
N GLN A 8 24.94 11.73 -24.88
CA GLN A 8 24.43 10.38 -24.67
C GLN A 8 24.64 9.86 -23.24
N ASP A 9 25.54 10.47 -22.47
CA ASP A 9 25.78 10.09 -21.06
C ASP A 9 24.68 10.59 -20.12
N TYR A 10 23.73 11.40 -20.60
CA TYR A 10 22.61 11.95 -19.82
C TYR A 10 21.26 11.43 -20.32
N VAL A 11 21.09 10.10 -20.36
CA VAL A 11 19.78 9.46 -20.52
C VAL A 11 19.37 8.89 -19.16
N GLU A 12 18.65 9.68 -18.37
CA GLU A 12 18.08 9.23 -17.11
C GLU A 12 16.69 8.64 -17.35
N SER A 13 16.44 7.44 -16.83
CA SER A 13 15.12 6.82 -16.91
C SER A 13 14.15 7.53 -15.99
N ARG A 14 12.96 7.88 -16.51
CA ARG A 14 11.89 8.43 -15.70
C ARG A 14 11.46 7.40 -14.66
N VAL A 15 11.23 7.84 -13.42
CA VAL A 15 10.68 6.98 -12.36
C VAL A 15 9.30 6.46 -12.77
N ASP A 16 9.15 5.13 -12.81
CA ASP A 16 7.86 4.45 -12.95
C ASP A 16 7.43 3.90 -11.59
N LEU A 17 6.43 4.54 -10.98
CA LEU A 17 5.90 4.12 -9.68
C LEU A 17 5.29 2.72 -9.72
N ASN A 18 4.83 2.25 -10.89
CA ASN A 18 4.33 0.89 -11.01
C ASN A 18 5.46 -0.13 -10.87
N GLU A 19 6.68 0.18 -11.30
CA GLU A 19 7.83 -0.71 -11.10
C GLU A 19 8.28 -0.71 -9.64
N VAL A 20 8.19 0.42 -8.97
CA VAL A 20 8.63 0.57 -7.58
C VAL A 20 7.63 -0.04 -6.59
N PHE A 21 6.33 0.21 -6.78
CA PHE A 21 5.31 -0.09 -5.77
C PHE A 21 4.48 -1.35 -6.05
N LEU A 22 4.48 -1.85 -7.29
CA LEU A 22 3.60 -2.96 -7.70
C LEU A 22 4.42 -4.17 -8.15
N PRO A 23 5.16 -4.87 -7.26
CA PRO A 23 5.92 -6.05 -7.63
C PRO A 23 5.01 -7.15 -8.21
N ASN A 24 3.77 -7.25 -7.72
CA ASN A 24 2.75 -8.19 -8.18
C ASN A 24 1.54 -7.45 -8.79
N ARG A 25 1.76 -6.72 -9.90
CA ARG A 25 0.75 -5.84 -10.54
C ARG A 25 -0.64 -6.45 -10.67
N SER A 26 -0.76 -7.69 -11.17
CA SER A 26 -2.05 -8.34 -11.40
C SER A 26 -2.79 -8.74 -10.10
N ASN A 27 -2.07 -8.79 -8.98
CA ASN A 27 -2.59 -9.16 -7.66
C ASN A 27 -2.55 -7.97 -6.68
N THR A 28 -2.30 -6.76 -7.19
CA THR A 28 -2.33 -5.54 -6.37
C THR A 28 -3.54 -4.71 -6.76
N PHE A 29 -4.30 -4.28 -5.77
CA PHE A 29 -5.42 -3.37 -5.96
C PHE A 29 -5.30 -2.17 -5.03
N MET A 30 -6.05 -1.11 -5.35
CA MET A 30 -6.02 0.15 -4.61
C MET A 30 -7.30 0.32 -3.80
N ILE A 31 -7.16 0.81 -2.57
CA ILE A 31 -8.27 1.26 -1.71
C ILE A 31 -8.14 2.76 -1.53
N GLU A 32 -9.19 3.51 -1.89
CA GLU A 32 -9.23 4.95 -1.62
C GLU A 32 -9.52 5.21 -0.14
N THR A 33 -8.84 6.20 0.43
CA THR A 33 -9.04 6.67 1.80
C THR A 33 -9.34 8.16 1.80
N ALA A 34 -9.85 8.68 2.92
CA ALA A 34 -10.13 10.11 3.05
C ALA A 34 -8.90 11.01 2.84
N THR A 35 -7.69 10.46 3.04
CA THR A 35 -6.41 11.18 2.97
C THR A 35 -5.52 10.72 1.82
N GLY A 36 -6.00 9.86 0.92
CA GLY A 36 -5.22 9.37 -0.22
C GLY A 36 -5.63 7.96 -0.63
N CYS A 37 -4.67 7.03 -0.72
CA CYS A 37 -4.96 5.65 -1.07
C CYS A 37 -3.94 4.64 -0.50
N LEU A 38 -4.38 3.40 -0.40
CA LEU A 38 -3.58 2.24 -0.01
C LEU A 38 -3.42 1.30 -1.19
N LEU A 39 -2.22 0.76 -1.38
CA LEU A 39 -1.97 -0.34 -2.32
C LEU A 39 -1.91 -1.65 -1.53
N VAL A 40 -2.73 -2.61 -1.94
CA VAL A 40 -2.91 -3.89 -1.27
C VAL A 40 -2.45 -5.01 -2.20
N ASP A 41 -1.42 -5.74 -1.79
CA ASP A 41 -0.92 -6.91 -2.50
C ASP A 41 -1.53 -8.19 -1.89
N GLN A 42 -2.25 -8.93 -2.72
CA GLN A 42 -2.96 -10.16 -2.35
C GLN A 42 -2.03 -11.35 -2.12
N VAL A 43 -0.83 -11.34 -2.70
CA VAL A 43 0.13 -12.45 -2.63
C VAL A 43 1.32 -12.16 -1.72
N ALA A 44 1.46 -10.91 -1.27
CA ALA A 44 2.49 -10.54 -0.31
C ALA A 44 2.31 -11.28 1.03
N LYS A 45 3.41 -11.82 1.55
CA LYS A 45 3.41 -12.52 2.83
C LYS A 45 3.07 -11.54 3.96
N VAL A 46 2.00 -11.85 4.70
CA VAL A 46 1.61 -11.14 5.91
C VAL A 46 2.42 -11.66 7.10
N THR A 47 2.98 -10.74 7.88
CA THR A 47 3.70 -11.01 9.13
C THR A 47 3.07 -10.22 10.29
N PRO A 48 3.24 -10.66 11.55
CA PRO A 48 2.69 -9.94 12.70
C PRO A 48 3.14 -8.48 12.73
N GLY A 49 2.19 -7.57 12.89
CA GLY A 49 2.38 -6.11 12.87
C GLY A 49 2.16 -5.46 11.51
N ASP A 50 2.05 -6.24 10.42
CA ASP A 50 1.72 -5.70 9.10
C ASP A 50 0.28 -5.18 9.06
N THR A 51 0.09 -4.09 8.33
CA THR A 51 -1.25 -3.59 8.00
C THR A 51 -1.85 -4.44 6.89
N VAL A 52 -3.08 -4.90 7.08
CA VAL A 52 -3.83 -5.69 6.11
C VAL A 52 -5.16 -5.02 5.79
N ALA A 53 -5.59 -5.18 4.55
CA ALA A 53 -6.98 -4.96 4.18
C ALA A 53 -7.76 -6.25 4.40
N PHE A 54 -8.90 -6.15 5.05
CA PHE A 54 -9.76 -7.29 5.33
C PHE A 54 -11.22 -6.87 5.25
N GLN A 55 -12.13 -7.82 5.35
CA GLN A 55 -13.56 -7.55 5.46
C GLN A 55 -14.19 -8.36 6.58
N ILE A 56 -15.24 -7.80 7.17
CA ILE A 56 -16.16 -8.47 8.08
C ILE A 56 -17.56 -8.24 7.55
N ASP A 57 -18.32 -9.31 7.32
CA ASP A 57 -19.69 -9.25 6.77
C ASP A 57 -19.81 -8.43 5.47
N GLY A 58 -18.78 -8.45 4.64
CA GLY A 58 -18.71 -7.70 3.37
C GLY A 58 -18.29 -6.23 3.50
N CYS A 59 -18.08 -5.74 4.72
CA CYS A 59 -17.60 -4.37 4.97
C CYS A 59 -16.06 -4.33 4.95
N PRO A 60 -15.43 -3.57 4.03
CA PRO A 60 -13.98 -3.46 3.96
C PRO A 60 -13.42 -2.63 5.11
N LEU A 61 -12.35 -3.12 5.72
CA LEU A 61 -11.68 -2.54 6.89
C LEU A 61 -10.16 -2.63 6.73
N ILE A 62 -9.45 -1.78 7.48
CA ILE A 62 -7.98 -1.74 7.55
C ILE A 62 -7.56 -1.93 9.00
N GLY A 63 -6.49 -2.71 9.22
CA GLY A 63 -5.97 -2.92 10.56
C GLY A 63 -4.64 -3.67 10.57
N LYS A 64 -4.00 -3.71 11.74
CA LYS A 64 -2.75 -4.45 11.97
C LYS A 64 -3.03 -5.89 12.35
N TRP A 65 -2.42 -6.80 11.61
CA TRP A 65 -2.54 -8.23 11.81
C TRP A 65 -1.64 -8.75 12.93
N TYR A 66 -2.18 -9.57 13.82
CA TYR A 66 -1.43 -10.39 14.76
C TYR A 66 -2.03 -11.81 14.82
N PRO A 67 -1.27 -12.84 15.24
CA PRO A 67 -1.75 -14.23 15.20
C PRO A 67 -3.03 -14.53 15.99
N LYS A 68 -3.44 -13.65 16.90
CA LYS A 68 -4.61 -13.84 17.78
C LYS A 68 -5.61 -12.69 17.75
N HIS A 69 -5.32 -11.62 17.01
CA HIS A 69 -6.19 -10.44 16.93
C HIS A 69 -5.84 -9.54 15.76
N LEU A 70 -6.79 -8.68 15.40
CA LEU A 70 -6.59 -7.53 14.52
C LEU A 70 -6.76 -6.25 15.31
N MET A 71 -5.90 -5.26 15.08
CA MET A 71 -6.05 -3.93 15.66
C MET A 71 -6.51 -2.95 14.58
N THR A 72 -7.70 -2.38 14.73
CA THR A 72 -8.22 -1.29 13.90
C THR A 72 -8.15 0.03 14.68
N GLU A 73 -8.50 1.14 14.04
CA GLU A 73 -8.63 2.44 14.75
C GLU A 73 -9.75 2.42 15.79
N ASP A 74 -10.81 1.65 15.53
CA ASP A 74 -11.99 1.55 16.40
C ASP A 74 -11.85 0.54 17.55
N GLY A 75 -10.81 -0.29 17.53
CA GLY A 75 -10.55 -1.24 18.62
C GLY A 75 -9.85 -2.52 18.18
N VAL A 76 -9.93 -3.53 19.05
CA VAL A 76 -9.30 -4.83 18.84
C VAL A 76 -10.37 -5.87 18.50
N ILE A 77 -10.12 -6.64 17.46
CA ILE A 77 -10.96 -7.76 17.00
C ILE A 77 -10.25 -9.06 17.40
N GLU A 78 -10.86 -9.83 18.30
CA GLU A 78 -10.27 -11.05 18.88
C GLU A 78 -11.24 -12.24 18.81
N ALA A 79 -10.70 -13.44 19.05
CA ALA A 79 -11.45 -14.68 19.26
C ALA A 79 -12.52 -14.93 18.18
N ASP A 80 -13.78 -15.12 18.57
CA ASP A 80 -14.90 -15.48 17.70
C ASP A 80 -15.11 -14.49 16.54
N ALA A 81 -14.78 -13.22 16.73
CA ALA A 81 -14.92 -12.22 15.68
C ALA A 81 -13.91 -12.40 14.53
N LEU A 82 -12.78 -13.09 14.77
CA LEU A 82 -11.80 -13.39 13.73
C LEU A 82 -12.27 -14.44 12.75
N GLU A 83 -13.22 -15.31 13.12
CA GLU A 83 -13.73 -16.36 12.23
C GLU A 83 -14.48 -15.77 11.03
N ASN A 84 -15.06 -14.58 11.20
CA ASN A 84 -15.78 -13.87 10.15
C ASN A 84 -14.87 -12.92 9.33
N VAL A 85 -13.57 -12.87 9.65
CA VAL A 85 -12.62 -12.02 8.95
C VAL A 85 -12.12 -12.71 7.68
N ILE A 86 -12.24 -12.01 6.55
CA ILE A 86 -11.60 -12.42 5.30
C ILE A 86 -10.49 -11.41 5.00
N VAL A 87 -9.23 -11.86 5.09
CA VAL A 87 -8.07 -11.04 4.72
C VAL A 87 -7.99 -10.96 3.20
N LEU A 88 -7.98 -9.74 2.66
CA LEU A 88 -7.92 -9.46 1.24
C LEU A 88 -6.48 -9.35 0.74
N GLY A 89 -5.57 -8.84 1.58
CA GLY A 89 -4.14 -8.74 1.26
C GLY A 89 -3.37 -7.83 2.22
N LYS A 90 -2.06 -7.75 2.02
CA LYS A 90 -1.17 -6.88 2.78
C LYS A 90 -1.16 -5.48 2.17
N VAL A 91 -1.30 -4.45 3.00
CA VAL A 91 -1.01 -3.07 2.59
C VAL A 91 0.50 -2.92 2.43
N THR A 92 0.97 -2.67 1.21
CA THR A 92 2.40 -2.53 0.89
C THR A 92 2.82 -1.07 0.83
N VAL A 93 1.91 -0.18 0.41
CA VAL A 93 2.17 1.25 0.26
C VAL A 93 0.97 2.03 0.74
N GLU A 94 1.24 3.11 1.47
CA GLU A 94 0.28 4.15 1.82
C GLU A 94 0.70 5.44 1.12
N VAL A 95 -0.22 6.01 0.34
CA VAL A 95 -0.04 7.27 -0.37
C VAL A 95 -0.93 8.30 0.28
N LEU A 96 -0.31 9.37 0.80
CA LEU A 96 -1.01 10.46 1.46
C LEU A 96 -1.03 11.70 0.57
N THR A 97 -2.22 12.27 0.42
CA THR A 97 -2.40 13.59 -0.16
C THR A 97 -2.16 14.62 0.94
N LEU A 98 -1.09 15.39 0.81
CA LEU A 98 -0.83 16.52 1.69
C LEU A 98 -1.50 17.77 1.10
N ASP A 99 -2.38 18.41 1.87
CA ASP A 99 -3.03 19.65 1.46
C ASP A 99 -1.98 20.74 1.15
N ASN A 100 -2.30 21.60 0.17
CA ASN A 100 -1.36 22.54 -0.47
C ASN A 100 -0.71 23.54 0.50
N ASN A 101 -1.29 23.75 1.68
CA ASN A 101 -0.79 24.68 2.71
C ASN A 101 0.50 24.23 3.41
N ARG A 102 1.05 23.04 3.09
CA ARG A 102 2.29 22.52 3.70
C ARG A 102 3.44 22.31 2.71
N ARG A 103 3.35 22.83 1.48
CA ARG A 103 4.51 22.81 0.58
C ARG A 103 5.60 23.73 1.15
N PRO A 104 6.88 23.30 1.21
CA PRO A 104 7.95 24.25 1.42
C PRO A 104 7.91 25.26 0.28
N THR A 105 7.63 26.52 0.60
CA THR A 105 7.79 27.64 -0.33
C THR A 105 9.28 27.84 -0.54
N ILE A 106 9.71 27.80 -1.81
CA ILE A 106 11.08 28.14 -2.22
C ILE A 106 11.18 29.66 -2.31
#